data_AF-A0A7W9CQP8-F1
#
_entry.id   AF-A0A7W9CQP8-F1
#
_cell.length_a   1.000
_cell.length_b   1.000
_cell.length_c   1.000
_cell.angle_alpha   90.00
_cell.angle_beta   90.00
_cell.angle_gamma   90.00
#
_symmetry.space_group_name_H-M   'P 1'
#
loop_
_entity.id
_entity.type
_entity.pdbx_description
1 polymer ?
#
loop_
_entity_poly.entity_id
_entity_poly.type
_entity_poly.pdbx_seq_one_letter_code
_entity_poly.pdbx_strand_id
1 'polypeptide(L)'
;MSETRLGLTRRARRINRVLAEAYPYAVAELDFTTPFELLVATVLSAQTTDVRVNATTPALFARFPDAEAMAHADERELQELVRPLGFYRNKAAAIQGLSRVLVERHGGEVPGRLDDLVALPGVGRKTAFVVLGNAFGVPGLTVDTHFGRLARRLGFTAQQDPVKVEQEVAALFERRDWTMLSHRLIFHGRRVCHAKRPACGACPVARWCPSYGIGETDPVAAVGLLKYELAPGREELHARMLAGATRAQLRAEGYSLGA
;
A
#
# COMPACT_ATOMS: atom_id res chain seq x y z
N MET A 1 18.73 10.38 28.39
CA MET A 1 17.71 9.49 28.98
C MET A 1 17.02 8.73 27.86
N SER A 2 17.00 7.40 27.92
CA SER A 2 16.25 6.57 26.97
C SER A 2 14.75 6.85 27.10
N GLU A 3 14.05 6.98 25.96
CA GLU A 3 12.59 7.16 25.93
C GLU A 3 11.89 5.98 26.63
N THR A 4 10.93 6.27 27.51
CA THR A 4 10.14 5.22 28.18
C THR A 4 9.16 4.57 27.19
N ARG A 5 8.70 3.35 27.47
CA ARG A 5 7.69 2.67 26.63
C ARG A 5 6.42 3.52 26.44
N LEU A 6 5.97 4.19 27.49
CA LEU A 6 4.82 5.10 27.42
C LEU A 6 5.12 6.34 26.56
N GLY A 7 6.33 6.91 26.68
CA GLY A 7 6.79 8.00 25.82
C GLY A 7 6.75 7.62 24.34
N LEU A 8 7.29 6.45 24.01
CA LEU A 8 7.28 5.89 22.66
C LEU A 8 5.84 5.73 22.13
N THR A 9 4.94 5.13 22.91
CA THR A 9 3.53 4.98 22.51
C THR A 9 2.85 6.33 22.26
N ARG A 10 3.07 7.32 23.13
CA ARG A 10 2.51 8.67 22.96
C ARG A 10 3.05 9.36 21.71
N ARG A 11 4.35 9.24 21.45
CA ARG A 11 5.00 9.81 20.27
C ARG A 11 4.52 9.14 18.98
N ALA A 12 4.47 7.81 18.96
CA ALA A 12 3.98 7.02 17.82
C ALA A 12 2.52 7.39 17.46
N ARG A 13 1.63 7.49 18.46
CA ARG A 13 0.25 7.91 18.27
C ARG A 13 0.11 9.39 17.88
N ARG A 14 1.01 10.27 18.33
CA ARG A 14 1.07 11.67 17.86
C ARG A 14 1.45 11.74 16.39
N ILE A 15 2.47 10.98 15.98
CA ILE A 15 2.91 10.88 14.58
C ILE A 15 1.75 10.39 13.70
N ASN A 16 1.06 9.31 14.08
CA ASN A 16 -0.07 8.81 13.29
C ASN A 16 -1.21 9.84 13.12
N ARG A 17 -1.50 10.65 14.15
CA ARG A 17 -2.49 11.75 14.05
C ARG A 17 -2.07 12.82 13.03
N VAL A 18 -0.82 13.26 13.10
CA VAL A 18 -0.30 14.26 12.14
C VAL A 18 -0.26 13.70 10.72
N LEU A 19 0.08 12.42 10.55
CA LEU A 19 0.00 11.77 9.24
C LEU A 19 -1.45 11.60 8.74
N ALA A 20 -2.43 11.47 9.65
CA ALA A 20 -3.84 11.45 9.30
C ALA A 20 -4.31 12.81 8.76
N GLU A 21 -3.83 13.90 9.34
CA GLU A 21 -4.09 15.27 8.87
C GLU A 21 -3.37 15.56 7.54
N ALA A 22 -2.15 15.06 7.36
CA ALA A 22 -1.38 15.24 6.13
C ALA A 22 -1.94 14.41 4.96
N TYR A 23 -2.50 13.23 5.25
CA TYR A 23 -3.01 12.29 4.24
C TYR A 23 -4.42 11.80 4.61
N PRO A 24 -5.43 12.68 4.66
CA PRO A 24 -6.80 12.27 4.98
C PRO A 24 -7.39 11.38 3.88
N TYR A 25 -6.82 11.44 2.67
CA TYR A 25 -7.16 10.66 1.49
C TYR A 25 -6.29 9.39 1.30
N ALA A 26 -5.51 8.97 2.30
CA ALA A 26 -4.67 7.77 2.19
C ALA A 26 -5.53 6.51 1.99
N VAL A 27 -5.26 5.75 0.93
CA VAL A 27 -5.99 4.54 0.54
C VAL A 27 -5.03 3.53 -0.10
N ALA A 28 -5.47 2.30 -0.35
CA ALA A 28 -4.75 1.42 -1.27
C ALA A 28 -4.65 2.08 -2.66
N GLU A 29 -3.45 2.17 -3.23
CA GLU A 29 -3.25 2.86 -4.52
C GLU A 29 -3.49 1.97 -5.75
N LEU A 30 -3.80 0.68 -5.53
CA LEU A 30 -4.34 -0.24 -6.54
C LEU A 30 -5.84 0.01 -6.71
N ASP A 31 -6.33 0.07 -7.94
CA ASP A 31 -7.75 0.29 -8.19
C ASP A 31 -8.49 -1.04 -8.25
N PHE A 32 -9.65 -1.10 -7.59
CA PHE A 32 -10.51 -2.27 -7.50
C PHE A 32 -11.93 -1.84 -7.13
N THR A 33 -12.90 -2.71 -7.44
CA THR A 33 -14.32 -2.58 -7.11
C THR A 33 -14.83 -3.79 -6.32
N THR A 34 -14.11 -4.91 -6.35
CA THR A 34 -14.45 -6.14 -5.62
C THR A 34 -13.25 -6.70 -4.84
N PRO A 35 -13.48 -7.56 -3.83
CA PRO A 35 -12.40 -8.28 -3.14
C PRO A 35 -11.53 -9.11 -4.09
N PHE A 36 -12.13 -9.71 -5.13
CA PHE A 36 -11.42 -10.50 -6.14
C PHE A 36 -10.44 -9.64 -6.95
N GLU A 37 -10.91 -8.48 -7.45
CA GLU A 37 -10.06 -7.54 -8.17
C GLU A 37 -8.88 -7.07 -7.31
N LEU A 38 -9.12 -6.74 -6.04
CA LEU A 38 -8.04 -6.34 -5.12
C LEU A 38 -7.03 -7.46 -4.91
N LEU A 39 -7.49 -8.70 -4.71
CA LEU A 39 -6.62 -9.85 -4.51
C LEU A 39 -5.73 -10.07 -5.74
N VAL A 40 -6.32 -10.11 -6.94
CA VAL A 40 -5.59 -10.28 -8.20
C VAL A 40 -4.61 -9.14 -8.43
N ALA A 41 -5.06 -7.88 -8.30
CA ALA A 41 -4.21 -6.70 -8.47
C ALA A 41 -3.03 -6.70 -7.48
N THR A 42 -3.25 -7.12 -6.24
CA THR A 42 -2.19 -7.20 -5.22
C THR A 42 -1.16 -8.26 -5.57
N VAL A 43 -1.57 -9.44 -6.05
CA VAL A 43 -0.65 -10.49 -6.53
C VAL A 43 0.14 -9.99 -7.74
N LEU A 44 -0.52 -9.31 -8.69
CA LEU A 44 0.12 -8.73 -9.87
C LEU A 44 1.10 -7.60 -9.55
N SER A 45 0.90 -6.88 -8.43
CA SER A 45 1.78 -5.80 -7.97
C SER A 45 3.19 -6.25 -7.60
N ALA A 46 3.40 -7.57 -7.40
CA ALA A 46 4.72 -8.10 -7.10
C ALA A 46 5.75 -7.67 -8.15
N GLN A 47 6.80 -6.99 -7.68
CA GLN A 47 7.92 -6.51 -8.50
C GLN A 47 7.51 -5.65 -9.71
N THR A 48 6.44 -4.86 -9.57
CA THR A 48 6.03 -3.84 -10.53
C THR A 48 5.49 -2.60 -9.79
N THR A 49 5.00 -1.61 -10.51
CA THR A 49 4.41 -0.40 -9.92
C THR A 49 2.88 -0.47 -9.96
N ASP A 50 2.23 0.11 -8.95
CA ASP A 50 0.77 0.22 -8.90
C ASP A 50 0.22 0.93 -10.16
N VAL A 51 0.95 1.91 -10.70
CA VAL A 51 0.61 2.60 -11.96
C VAL A 51 0.51 1.61 -13.14
N ARG A 52 1.47 0.68 -13.27
CA ARG A 52 1.44 -0.32 -14.35
C ARG A 52 0.31 -1.32 -14.13
N VAL A 53 0.10 -1.78 -12.90
CA VAL A 53 -1.01 -2.69 -12.58
C VAL A 53 -2.34 -2.03 -12.94
N ASN A 54 -2.57 -0.80 -12.50
CA ASN A 54 -3.80 -0.05 -12.74
C ASN A 54 -4.04 0.27 -14.23
N ALA A 55 -3.00 0.31 -15.05
CA ALA A 55 -3.14 0.44 -16.51
C ALA A 55 -3.50 -0.89 -17.19
N THR A 56 -3.16 -2.03 -16.57
CA THR A 56 -3.39 -3.38 -17.11
C THR A 56 -4.71 -3.99 -16.64
N THR A 57 -5.09 -3.78 -15.37
CA THR A 57 -6.25 -4.42 -14.76
C THR A 57 -7.60 -4.11 -15.41
N PRO A 58 -7.87 -2.93 -16.00
CA PRO A 58 -9.17 -2.68 -16.63
C PRO A 58 -9.49 -3.66 -17.77
N ALA A 59 -8.55 -3.93 -18.66
CA ALA A 59 -8.74 -4.89 -19.75
C ALA A 59 -8.78 -6.34 -19.22
N LEU A 60 -7.96 -6.65 -18.21
CA LEU A 60 -7.96 -7.96 -17.57
C LEU A 60 -9.32 -8.30 -16.94
N PHE A 61 -9.88 -7.38 -16.13
CA PHE A 61 -11.14 -7.61 -15.42
C PHE A 61 -12.36 -7.47 -16.33
N ALA A 62 -12.29 -6.70 -17.40
CA ALA A 62 -13.32 -6.74 -18.45
C ALA A 62 -13.39 -8.12 -19.13
N ARG A 63 -12.25 -8.79 -19.29
CA ARG A 63 -12.19 -10.12 -19.91
C ARG A 63 -12.48 -11.27 -18.94
N PHE A 64 -11.98 -11.15 -17.71
CA PHE A 64 -12.08 -12.14 -16.63
C PHE A 64 -12.59 -11.45 -15.36
N PRO A 65 -13.91 -11.23 -15.24
CA PRO A 65 -14.50 -10.40 -14.18
C PRO A 65 -14.51 -11.07 -12.81
N ASP A 66 -14.44 -12.40 -12.74
CA ASP A 66 -14.53 -13.19 -11.51
C ASP A 66 -13.55 -14.37 -11.51
N ALA A 67 -13.51 -15.08 -10.38
CA ALA A 67 -12.64 -16.23 -10.18
C ALA A 67 -12.97 -17.38 -11.16
N GLU A 68 -14.24 -17.58 -11.51
CA GLU A 68 -14.68 -18.63 -12.43
C GLU A 68 -14.12 -18.38 -13.84
N ALA A 69 -14.30 -17.17 -14.36
CA ALA A 69 -13.80 -16.77 -15.66
C ALA A 69 -12.26 -16.83 -15.72
N MET A 70 -11.57 -16.39 -14.66
CA MET A 70 -10.10 -16.40 -14.62
C MET A 70 -9.52 -17.82 -14.43
N ALA A 71 -10.20 -18.69 -13.69
CA ALA A 71 -9.80 -20.09 -13.51
C ALA A 71 -9.77 -20.85 -14.84
N HIS A 72 -10.76 -20.58 -15.70
CA HIS A 72 -10.95 -21.18 -17.02
C HIS A 72 -10.30 -20.40 -18.17
N ALA A 73 -9.56 -19.33 -17.87
CA ALA A 73 -8.89 -18.51 -18.89
C ALA A 73 -7.94 -19.35 -19.76
N ASP A 74 -7.90 -19.05 -21.07
CA ASP A 74 -6.83 -19.54 -21.93
C ASP A 74 -5.50 -18.96 -21.43
N GLU A 75 -4.51 -19.83 -21.24
CA GLU A 75 -3.24 -19.44 -20.64
C GLU A 75 -2.50 -18.39 -21.49
N ARG A 76 -2.56 -18.50 -22.82
CA ARG A 76 -1.87 -17.57 -23.73
C ARG A 76 -2.54 -16.21 -23.71
N GLU A 77 -3.86 -16.18 -23.77
CA GLU A 77 -4.64 -14.94 -23.64
C GLU A 77 -4.33 -14.22 -22.32
N LEU A 78 -4.36 -14.95 -21.20
CA LEU A 78 -4.06 -14.39 -19.88
C LEU A 78 -2.62 -13.86 -19.80
N GLN A 79 -1.65 -14.61 -20.34
CA GLN A 79 -0.26 -14.19 -20.40
C GLN A 79 -0.06 -12.90 -21.20
N GLU A 80 -0.73 -12.76 -22.35
CA GLU A 80 -0.63 -11.55 -23.18
C GLU A 80 -1.21 -10.33 -22.47
N LEU A 81 -2.36 -10.47 -21.80
CA LEU A 81 -2.96 -9.37 -21.03
C LEU A 81 -2.04 -8.86 -19.92
N VAL A 82 -1.34 -9.76 -19.20
CA VAL A 82 -0.43 -9.37 -18.11
C VAL A 82 1.02 -9.18 -18.54
N ARG A 83 1.33 -9.33 -19.84
CA ARG A 83 2.67 -9.15 -20.42
C ARG A 83 3.35 -7.83 -20.05
N PRO A 84 2.66 -6.67 -20.03
CA PRO A 84 3.26 -5.38 -19.66
C PRO A 84 3.83 -5.32 -18.23
N LEU A 85 3.40 -6.23 -17.34
CA LEU A 85 3.76 -6.21 -15.92
C LEU A 85 5.11 -6.89 -15.60
N GLY A 86 5.74 -7.54 -16.58
CA GLY A 86 6.95 -8.34 -16.36
C GLY A 86 6.67 -9.62 -15.55
N PHE A 87 7.55 -10.63 -15.66
CA PHE A 87 7.34 -11.96 -15.07
C PHE A 87 5.96 -12.56 -15.37
N TYR A 88 5.42 -12.23 -16.55
CA TYR A 88 4.01 -12.39 -16.88
C TYR A 88 3.55 -13.85 -16.87
N ARG A 89 4.43 -14.81 -17.24
CA ARG A 89 4.14 -16.25 -17.14
C ARG A 89 3.84 -16.68 -15.71
N ASN A 90 4.71 -16.29 -14.78
CA ASN A 90 4.53 -16.60 -13.35
C ASN A 90 3.30 -15.87 -12.78
N LYS A 91 3.08 -14.62 -13.20
CA LYS A 91 1.91 -13.85 -12.78
C LYS A 91 0.60 -14.47 -13.28
N ALA A 92 0.52 -14.83 -14.55
CA ALA A 92 -0.64 -15.51 -15.15
C ALA A 92 -0.92 -16.85 -14.44
N ALA A 93 0.11 -17.68 -14.27
CA ALA A 93 -0.02 -18.95 -13.55
C ALA A 93 -0.48 -18.74 -12.09
N ALA A 94 0.02 -17.71 -11.40
CA ALA A 94 -0.39 -17.41 -10.03
C ALA A 94 -1.86 -16.99 -9.94
N ILE A 95 -2.32 -16.06 -10.80
CA ILE A 95 -3.71 -15.56 -10.74
C ILE A 95 -4.72 -16.59 -11.26
N GLN A 96 -4.33 -17.42 -12.23
CA GLN A 96 -5.17 -18.54 -12.66
C GLN A 96 -5.24 -19.63 -11.58
N GLY A 97 -4.09 -19.99 -10.99
CA GLY A 97 -4.00 -20.99 -9.94
C GLY A 97 -4.76 -20.60 -8.68
N LEU A 98 -4.64 -19.34 -8.22
CA LEU A 98 -5.42 -18.88 -7.07
C LEU A 98 -6.92 -18.86 -7.38
N SER A 99 -7.31 -18.49 -8.61
CA SER A 99 -8.72 -18.47 -9.01
C SER A 99 -9.34 -19.87 -9.01
N ARG A 100 -8.60 -20.89 -9.47
CA ARG A 100 -9.04 -22.30 -9.35
C ARG A 100 -9.29 -22.72 -7.91
N VAL A 101 -8.38 -22.37 -6.99
CA VAL A 101 -8.56 -22.69 -5.56
C VAL A 101 -9.76 -21.96 -4.96
N LEU A 102 -10.03 -20.72 -5.37
CA LEU A 102 -11.23 -20.00 -4.94
C LEU A 102 -12.50 -20.72 -5.39
N VAL A 103 -12.57 -21.15 -6.65
CA VAL A 103 -13.71 -21.92 -7.18
C VAL A 103 -13.87 -23.23 -6.43
N GLU A 104 -12.81 -24.04 -6.33
CA GLU A 104 -12.85 -25.39 -5.76
C GLU A 104 -13.17 -25.42 -4.26
N ARG A 105 -12.64 -24.46 -3.48
CA ARG A 105 -12.69 -24.51 -2.00
C ARG A 105 -13.53 -23.43 -1.36
N HIS A 106 -13.82 -22.35 -2.08
CA HIS A 106 -14.50 -21.16 -1.55
C HIS A 106 -15.69 -20.71 -2.42
N GLY A 107 -16.13 -21.54 -3.38
CA GLY A 107 -17.29 -21.24 -4.22
C GLY A 107 -17.11 -20.03 -5.13
N GLY A 108 -15.86 -19.68 -5.47
CA GLY A 108 -15.52 -18.52 -6.29
C GLY A 108 -15.37 -17.22 -5.49
N GLU A 109 -15.62 -17.21 -4.19
CA GLU A 109 -15.53 -16.03 -3.34
C GLU A 109 -14.19 -15.91 -2.62
N VAL A 110 -13.71 -14.67 -2.43
CA VAL A 110 -12.50 -14.40 -1.66
C VAL A 110 -12.80 -14.57 -0.16
N PRO A 111 -12.08 -15.43 0.58
CA PRO A 111 -12.38 -15.66 1.99
C PRO A 111 -12.00 -14.47 2.87
N GLY A 112 -12.83 -14.17 3.88
CA GLY A 112 -12.64 -13.08 4.84
C GLY A 112 -11.75 -13.42 6.06
N ARG A 113 -10.97 -14.50 6.00
CA ARG A 113 -10.10 -14.98 7.10
C ARG A 113 -8.64 -15.04 6.66
N LEU A 114 -7.74 -14.70 7.58
CA LEU A 114 -6.30 -14.65 7.32
C LEU A 114 -5.74 -16.00 6.88
N ASP A 115 -6.04 -17.07 7.62
CA ASP A 115 -5.48 -18.39 7.36
C ASP A 115 -5.93 -18.93 5.99
N ASP A 116 -7.18 -18.68 5.62
CA ASP A 116 -7.74 -19.09 4.32
C ASP A 116 -7.07 -18.32 3.17
N LEU A 117 -6.86 -17.01 3.33
CA LEU A 117 -6.16 -16.20 2.33
C LEU A 117 -4.70 -16.64 2.18
N VAL A 118 -3.99 -16.91 3.27
CA VAL A 118 -2.57 -17.34 3.23
C VAL A 118 -2.42 -18.74 2.65
N ALA A 119 -3.48 -19.56 2.67
CA ALA A 119 -3.49 -20.86 1.99
C ALA A 119 -3.60 -20.74 0.46
N LEU A 120 -3.96 -19.57 -0.09
CA LEU A 120 -4.05 -19.35 -1.53
C LEU A 120 -2.65 -19.26 -2.16
N PRO A 121 -2.44 -19.87 -3.34
CA PRO A 121 -1.18 -19.78 -4.07
C PRO A 121 -0.77 -18.32 -4.33
N GLY A 122 0.48 -17.97 -3.98
CA GLY A 122 1.01 -16.61 -4.19
C GLY A 122 0.54 -15.56 -3.18
N VAL A 123 -0.24 -15.94 -2.17
CA VAL A 123 -0.75 -15.02 -1.13
C VAL A 123 0.01 -15.22 0.17
N GLY A 124 0.88 -14.26 0.50
CA GLY A 124 1.50 -14.17 1.82
C GLY A 124 0.69 -13.32 2.80
N ARG A 125 1.08 -13.31 4.08
CA ARG A 125 0.45 -12.49 5.15
C ARG A 125 0.24 -11.02 4.76
N LYS A 126 1.23 -10.40 4.12
CA LYS A 126 1.12 -9.00 3.66
C LYS A 126 -0.06 -8.84 2.69
N THR A 127 -0.13 -9.67 1.65
CA THR A 127 -1.21 -9.65 0.66
C THR A 127 -2.55 -9.89 1.32
N ALA A 128 -2.64 -10.88 2.22
CA ALA A 128 -3.86 -11.17 2.97
C ALA A 128 -4.33 -9.95 3.78
N PHE A 129 -3.44 -9.25 4.49
CA PHE A 129 -3.82 -8.04 5.24
C PHE A 129 -4.21 -6.86 4.34
N VAL A 130 -3.63 -6.73 3.14
CA VAL A 130 -4.10 -5.73 2.16
C VAL A 130 -5.57 -6.03 1.81
N VAL A 131 -5.89 -7.27 1.47
CA VAL A 131 -7.26 -7.67 1.11
C VAL A 131 -8.23 -7.51 2.29
N LEU A 132 -7.89 -8.09 3.45
CA LEU A 132 -8.71 -8.02 4.66
C LEU A 132 -9.00 -6.58 5.10
N GLY A 133 -7.97 -5.73 5.11
CA GLY A 133 -8.10 -4.35 5.58
C GLY A 133 -8.95 -3.48 4.65
N ASN A 134 -8.83 -3.66 3.33
CA ASN A 134 -9.44 -2.75 2.35
C ASN A 134 -10.77 -3.27 1.79
N ALA A 135 -10.95 -4.59 1.66
CA ALA A 135 -12.16 -5.18 1.11
C ALA A 135 -13.13 -5.68 2.20
N PHE A 136 -12.63 -6.08 3.37
CA PHE A 136 -13.45 -6.66 4.44
C PHE A 136 -13.50 -5.83 5.73
N GLY A 137 -12.76 -4.72 5.79
CA GLY A 137 -12.67 -3.88 7.00
C GLY A 137 -12.01 -4.57 8.21
N VAL A 138 -11.32 -5.70 8.00
CA VAL A 138 -10.65 -6.48 9.05
C VAL A 138 -9.24 -5.90 9.26
N PRO A 139 -8.94 -5.28 10.42
CA PRO A 139 -7.69 -4.52 10.56
C PRO A 139 -6.42 -5.38 10.53
N GLY A 140 -5.41 -4.89 9.81
CA GLY A 140 -4.10 -5.55 9.68
C GLY A 140 -2.98 -4.56 9.38
N LEU A 141 -1.76 -4.88 9.79
CA LEU A 141 -0.56 -4.12 9.44
C LEU A 141 0.10 -4.74 8.21
N THR A 142 0.29 -3.95 7.16
CA THR A 142 0.91 -4.42 5.90
C THR A 142 2.38 -4.00 5.87
N VAL A 143 3.23 -4.79 6.54
CA VAL A 143 4.67 -4.48 6.63
C VAL A 143 5.37 -4.71 5.29
N ASP A 144 5.55 -3.63 4.54
CA ASP A 144 6.36 -3.58 3.32
C ASP A 144 7.68 -2.84 3.54
N THR A 145 8.39 -2.56 2.44
CA THR A 145 9.69 -1.86 2.49
C THR A 145 9.57 -0.41 2.95
N HIS A 146 8.43 0.26 2.71
CA HIS A 146 8.16 1.60 3.21
C HIS A 146 7.82 1.56 4.70
N PHE A 147 6.85 0.73 5.09
CA PHE A 147 6.44 0.56 6.48
C PHE A 147 7.63 0.21 7.37
N GLY A 148 8.38 -0.86 7.02
CA GLY A 148 9.51 -1.31 7.84
C GLY A 148 10.60 -0.23 7.96
N ARG A 149 10.93 0.45 6.86
CA ARG A 149 11.91 1.55 6.87
C ARG A 149 11.46 2.69 7.78
N LEU A 150 10.20 3.11 7.68
CA LEU A 150 9.68 4.20 8.48
C LEU A 150 9.50 3.81 9.94
N ALA A 151 9.05 2.60 10.23
CA ALA A 151 8.97 2.08 11.60
C ALA A 151 10.32 2.17 12.31
N ARG A 152 11.42 1.86 11.60
CA ARG A 152 12.79 2.04 12.12
C ARG A 152 13.19 3.50 12.24
N ARG A 153 12.99 4.33 11.21
CA ARG A 153 13.35 5.76 11.24
C ARG A 153 12.58 6.57 12.29
N LEU A 154 11.33 6.22 12.51
CA LEU A 154 10.48 6.82 13.53
C LEU A 154 10.74 6.22 14.91
N GLY A 155 11.64 5.24 15.02
CA GLY A 155 12.02 4.60 16.29
C GLY A 155 10.89 3.81 16.94
N PHE A 156 9.97 3.23 16.15
CA PHE A 156 8.92 2.35 16.65
C PHE A 156 9.44 0.96 17.00
N THR A 157 10.48 0.52 16.29
CA THR A 157 11.13 -0.78 16.45
C THR A 157 12.54 -0.73 15.85
N ALA A 158 13.44 -1.59 16.30
CA ALA A 158 14.73 -1.84 15.66
C ALA A 158 14.73 -3.10 14.77
N GLN A 159 13.62 -3.84 14.73
CA GLN A 159 13.51 -5.10 14.01
C GLN A 159 13.57 -4.90 12.49
N GLN A 160 14.12 -5.90 11.81
CA GLN A 160 14.15 -5.96 10.34
C GLN A 160 13.20 -7.03 9.79
N ASP A 161 12.99 -8.10 10.56
CA ASP A 161 12.04 -9.14 10.20
C ASP A 161 10.59 -8.58 10.18
N PRO A 162 9.83 -8.73 9.08
CA PRO A 162 8.50 -8.16 8.95
C PRO A 162 7.51 -8.62 10.03
N VAL A 163 7.60 -9.88 10.47
CA VAL A 163 6.69 -10.42 11.49
C VAL A 163 6.98 -9.81 12.85
N LYS A 164 8.26 -9.66 13.22
CA LYS A 164 8.64 -8.95 14.46
C LYS A 164 8.28 -7.46 14.42
N VAL A 165 8.45 -6.81 13.27
CA VAL A 165 8.02 -5.41 13.07
C VAL A 165 6.51 -5.27 13.24
N GLU A 166 5.72 -6.17 12.65
CA GLU A 166 4.26 -6.23 12.81
C GLU A 166 3.89 -6.30 14.29
N GLN A 167 4.47 -7.23 15.05
CA GLN A 167 4.17 -7.45 16.47
C GLN A 167 4.54 -6.23 17.35
N GLU A 168 5.75 -5.69 17.21
CA GLU A 168 6.21 -4.57 18.05
C GLU A 168 5.44 -3.28 17.75
N VAL A 169 5.15 -3.01 16.47
CA VAL A 169 4.39 -1.83 16.07
C VAL A 169 2.91 -1.99 16.43
N ALA A 170 2.30 -3.17 16.28
CA ALA A 170 0.94 -3.45 16.71
C ALA A 170 0.72 -3.10 18.19
N ALA A 171 1.71 -3.37 19.05
CA ALA A 171 1.63 -3.06 20.48
C ALA A 171 1.64 -1.55 20.81
N LEU A 172 1.87 -0.65 19.83
CA LEU A 172 1.84 0.80 20.00
C LEU A 172 0.47 1.42 19.66
N PHE A 173 -0.34 0.74 18.84
CA PHE A 173 -1.55 1.30 18.23
C PHE A 173 -2.77 0.43 18.52
N GLU A 174 -3.95 1.05 18.52
CA GLU A 174 -5.20 0.29 18.66
C GLU A 174 -5.50 -0.47 17.37
N ARG A 175 -6.12 -1.66 17.49
CA ARG A 175 -6.40 -2.53 16.32
C ARG A 175 -7.13 -1.79 15.19
N ARG A 176 -8.11 -0.95 15.53
CA ARG A 176 -8.88 -0.14 14.57
C ARG A 176 -8.03 0.78 13.69
N ASP A 177 -6.83 1.16 14.14
CA ASP A 177 -5.96 2.09 13.42
C ASP A 177 -5.00 1.38 12.45
N TRP A 178 -4.87 0.05 12.50
CA TRP A 178 -3.77 -0.68 11.85
C TRP A 178 -3.75 -0.51 10.32
N THR A 179 -4.90 -0.66 9.66
CA THR A 179 -4.99 -0.53 8.20
C THR A 179 -4.58 0.89 7.77
N MET A 180 -5.16 1.92 8.42
CA MET A 180 -4.86 3.31 8.08
C MET A 180 -3.45 3.74 8.47
N LEU A 181 -2.90 3.21 9.56
CA LEU A 181 -1.48 3.41 9.90
C LEU A 181 -0.59 2.90 8.76
N SER A 182 -0.90 1.73 8.21
CA SER A 182 -0.14 1.15 7.11
C SER A 182 -0.19 2.05 5.87
N HIS A 183 -1.39 2.48 5.46
CA HIS A 183 -1.56 3.42 4.35
C HIS A 183 -0.78 4.72 4.55
N ARG A 184 -0.88 5.33 5.74
CA ARG A 184 -0.20 6.59 6.06
C ARG A 184 1.31 6.46 6.04
N LEU A 185 1.87 5.36 6.58
CA LEU A 185 3.31 5.12 6.51
C LEU A 185 3.78 4.85 5.08
N ILE A 186 3.02 4.08 4.30
CA ILE A 186 3.36 3.84 2.88
C ILE A 186 3.31 5.15 2.09
N PHE A 187 2.25 5.95 2.26
CA PHE A 187 2.13 7.28 1.65
C PHE A 187 3.31 8.17 2.01
N HIS A 188 3.59 8.32 3.31
CA HIS A 188 4.69 9.14 3.77
C HIS A 188 6.05 8.67 3.24
N GLY A 189 6.26 7.35 3.19
CA GLY A 189 7.48 6.75 2.67
C GLY A 189 7.64 6.87 1.16
N ARG A 190 6.57 7.07 0.40
CA ARG A 190 6.58 7.30 -1.05
C ARG A 190 6.70 8.79 -1.41
N ARG A 191 6.14 9.67 -0.59
CA ARG A 191 5.99 11.11 -0.87
C ARG A 191 7.08 11.98 -0.26
N VAL A 192 7.60 11.61 0.92
CA VAL A 192 8.48 12.45 1.74
C VAL A 192 9.72 11.70 2.23
N CYS A 193 9.53 10.56 2.89
CA CYS A 193 10.59 9.84 3.59
C CYS A 193 11.27 8.80 2.69
N HIS A 194 11.87 9.27 1.59
CA HIS A 194 12.52 8.46 0.56
C HIS A 194 13.66 7.61 1.11
N ALA A 195 13.92 6.46 0.47
CA ALA A 195 14.92 5.50 0.94
C ALA A 195 16.34 6.11 0.99
N LYS A 196 16.76 6.82 -0.06
CA LYS A 196 18.12 7.38 -0.16
C LYS A 196 18.25 8.78 0.46
N ARG A 197 17.40 9.72 0.05
CA ARG A 197 17.45 11.14 0.48
C ARG A 197 16.05 11.62 0.88
N PRO A 198 15.62 11.43 2.15
CA PRO A 198 14.32 11.90 2.61
C PRO A 198 14.26 13.43 2.69
N ALA A 199 13.07 13.99 2.48
CA ALA A 199 12.79 15.43 2.56
C ALA A 199 12.53 15.87 4.02
N CYS A 200 13.54 15.78 4.89
CA CYS A 200 13.39 16.07 6.31
C CYS A 200 12.91 17.51 6.59
N GLY A 201 13.39 18.51 5.84
CA GLY A 201 13.00 19.92 5.97
C GLY A 201 11.53 20.20 5.63
N ALA A 202 10.88 19.33 4.86
CA ALA A 202 9.48 19.41 4.47
C ALA A 202 8.60 18.36 5.18
N CYS A 203 9.14 17.63 6.15
CA CYS A 203 8.44 16.50 6.77
C CYS A 203 7.47 16.96 7.88
N PRO A 204 6.16 16.65 7.79
CA PRO A 204 5.16 17.10 8.76
C PRO A 204 5.40 16.55 10.18
N VAL A 205 6.12 15.43 10.30
CA VAL A 205 6.41 14.78 11.58
C VAL A 205 7.85 14.98 12.06
N ALA A 206 8.61 15.88 11.42
CA ALA A 206 10.03 16.15 11.72
C ALA A 206 10.28 16.38 13.22
N ARG A 207 9.42 17.16 13.88
CA ARG A 207 9.51 17.49 15.31
C ARG A 207 9.53 16.26 16.23
N TRP A 208 8.95 15.14 15.82
CA TRP A 208 8.86 13.90 16.61
C TRP A 208 9.72 12.76 16.06
N CYS A 209 10.48 13.00 14.99
CA CYS A 209 11.24 11.99 14.28
C CYS A 209 12.66 11.85 14.86
N PRO A 210 13.01 10.69 15.46
CA PRO A 210 14.36 10.47 15.99
C PRO A 210 15.44 10.44 14.89
N SER A 211 15.06 10.15 13.64
CA SER A 211 15.95 10.17 12.48
C SER A 211 15.87 11.47 11.67
N TYR A 212 15.34 12.57 12.22
CA TYR A 212 15.45 13.86 11.53
C TYR A 212 16.94 14.20 11.28
N GLY A 213 17.25 14.74 10.11
CA GLY A 213 18.63 15.09 9.72
C GLY A 213 19.37 14.06 8.87
N ILE A 214 18.81 12.86 8.64
CA ILE A 214 19.43 11.86 7.74
C ILE A 214 19.26 12.18 6.24
N GLY A 215 18.57 13.25 5.90
CA GLY A 215 18.25 13.66 4.55
C GLY A 215 18.33 15.18 4.39
N GLU A 216 17.64 15.74 3.41
CA GLU A 216 17.65 17.18 3.17
C GLU A 216 16.89 17.93 4.27
N THR A 217 17.54 18.84 4.97
CA THR A 217 16.97 19.61 6.09
C THR A 217 16.62 21.04 5.72
N ASP A 218 17.22 21.60 4.67
CA ASP A 218 16.83 22.91 4.17
C ASP A 218 15.37 22.86 3.68
N PRO A 219 14.45 23.69 4.22
CA PRO A 219 13.04 23.60 3.89
C PRO A 219 12.75 23.78 2.39
N VAL A 220 13.49 24.68 1.72
CA VAL A 220 13.27 24.99 0.30
C VAL A 220 13.76 23.83 -0.57
N ALA A 221 14.97 23.34 -0.34
CA ALA A 221 15.52 22.21 -1.07
C ALA A 221 14.74 20.91 -0.79
N ALA A 222 14.22 20.72 0.42
CA ALA A 222 13.42 19.55 0.79
C ALA A 222 12.06 19.53 0.06
N VAL A 223 11.42 20.69 -0.17
CA VAL A 223 10.19 20.76 -0.98
C VAL A 223 10.43 20.24 -2.40
N GLY A 224 11.60 20.52 -2.99
CA GLY A 224 11.99 20.00 -4.30
C GLY A 224 12.13 18.46 -4.38
N LEU A 225 12.16 17.77 -3.23
CA LEU A 225 12.23 16.31 -3.16
C LEU A 225 10.87 15.63 -3.02
N LEU A 226 9.80 16.39 -2.78
CA LEU A 226 8.47 15.82 -2.63
C LEU A 226 8.01 15.12 -3.92
N LYS A 227 7.18 14.09 -3.78
CA LYS A 227 6.73 13.24 -4.90
C LYS A 227 5.21 13.13 -4.93
N TYR A 228 4.69 12.61 -6.06
CA TYR A 228 3.26 12.45 -6.33
C TYR A 228 2.53 13.80 -6.23
N GLU A 229 1.39 13.87 -5.57
CA GLU A 229 0.62 15.10 -5.42
C GLU A 229 1.35 16.18 -4.62
N LEU A 230 2.36 15.83 -3.82
CA LEU A 230 3.15 16.80 -3.06
C LEU A 230 4.31 17.41 -3.85
N ALA A 231 4.60 16.92 -5.06
CA ALA A 231 5.69 17.46 -5.86
C ALA A 231 5.39 18.91 -6.30
N PRO A 232 6.42 19.78 -6.42
CA PRO A 232 6.23 21.15 -6.89
C PRO A 232 5.50 21.20 -8.25
N GLY A 233 4.54 22.11 -8.39
CA GLY A 233 3.72 22.24 -9.60
C GLY A 233 2.52 21.30 -9.66
N ARG A 234 2.18 20.62 -8.55
CA ARG A 234 1.04 19.70 -8.44
C ARG A 234 0.05 20.11 -7.36
N GLU A 235 0.06 21.38 -6.99
CA GLU A 235 -0.75 21.96 -5.92
C GLU A 235 -2.25 21.78 -6.18
N GLU A 236 -2.68 21.89 -7.44
CA GLU A 236 -4.08 21.67 -7.82
C GLU A 236 -4.52 20.22 -7.58
N LEU A 237 -3.70 19.24 -7.99
CA LEU A 237 -3.95 17.82 -7.72
C LEU A 237 -4.05 17.56 -6.20
N HIS A 238 -3.13 18.13 -5.42
CA HIS A 238 -3.16 17.98 -3.97
C HIS A 238 -4.43 18.59 -3.37
N ALA A 239 -4.83 19.79 -3.80
CA ALA A 239 -6.05 20.44 -3.36
C ALA A 239 -7.29 19.60 -3.69
N ARG A 240 -7.35 19.00 -4.89
CA ARG A 240 -8.43 18.08 -5.27
C ARG A 240 -8.48 16.83 -4.39
N MET A 241 -7.34 16.23 -4.06
CA MET A 241 -7.28 15.09 -3.13
C MET A 241 -7.74 15.48 -1.72
N LEU A 242 -7.34 16.65 -1.22
CA LEU A 242 -7.80 17.17 0.08
C LEU A 242 -9.31 17.45 0.09
N ALA A 243 -9.88 17.86 -1.03
CA ALA A 243 -11.33 18.02 -1.21
C ALA A 243 -12.08 16.68 -1.35
N GLY A 244 -11.39 15.54 -1.27
CA GLY A 244 -12.00 14.21 -1.32
C GLY A 244 -12.21 13.64 -2.72
N ALA A 245 -11.59 14.22 -3.76
CA ALA A 245 -11.66 13.65 -5.11
C ALA A 245 -11.05 12.25 -5.13
N THR A 246 -11.80 11.28 -5.67
CA THR A 246 -11.33 9.91 -5.80
C THR A 246 -10.28 9.79 -6.90
N ARG A 247 -9.45 8.75 -6.83
CA ARG A 247 -8.44 8.46 -7.87
C ARG A 247 -9.06 8.31 -9.26
N ALA A 248 -10.26 7.74 -9.35
CA ALA A 248 -11.00 7.59 -10.60
C ALA A 248 -11.43 8.96 -11.16
N GLN A 249 -11.98 9.84 -10.33
CA GLN A 249 -12.35 11.21 -10.73
C GLN A 249 -11.14 12.00 -11.23
N LEU A 250 -10.03 11.94 -10.50
CA LEU A 250 -8.80 12.64 -10.87
C LEU A 250 -8.26 12.19 -12.23
N ARG A 251 -8.32 10.89 -12.55
CA ARG A 251 -7.90 10.41 -13.87
C ARG A 251 -8.85 10.83 -14.99
N ALA A 252 -10.16 10.82 -14.73
CA ALA A 252 -11.14 11.33 -15.69
C ALA A 252 -10.93 12.82 -16.01
N GLU A 253 -10.39 13.57 -15.05
CA GLU A 253 -9.98 14.97 -15.19
C GLU A 253 -8.60 15.14 -15.86
N GLY A 254 -7.92 14.05 -16.22
CA GLY A 254 -6.63 14.08 -16.90
C GLY A 254 -5.41 14.13 -15.98
N TYR A 255 -5.58 14.04 -14.65
CA TYR A 255 -4.44 13.99 -13.74
C TYR A 255 -3.69 12.65 -13.85
N SER A 256 -2.38 12.72 -14.07
CA SER A 256 -1.48 11.59 -13.81
C SER A 256 -1.43 11.34 -12.29
N LEU A 257 -1.49 10.09 -11.83
CA LEU A 257 -1.36 9.76 -10.39
C LEU A 257 -0.01 9.10 -10.06
N GLY A 258 0.92 9.10 -11.01
CA GLY A 258 2.28 8.60 -10.83
C GLY A 258 3.20 9.59 -10.10
N ALA A 259 4.37 9.07 -9.70
CA ALA A 259 5.46 9.81 -9.06
C ALA A 259 6.29 10.63 -10.05
#